data_AF-A0A3B3ZZG6-F1
#
_entry.id   AF-A0A3B3ZZG6-F1
#
_cell.length_a   1.000
_cell.length_b   1.000
_cell.length_c   1.000
_cell.angle_alpha   90.00
_cell.angle_beta   90.00
_cell.angle_gamma   90.00
#
_symmetry.space_group_name_H-M   'P 1'
#
loop_
_entity.id
_entity.type
_entity.pdbx_description
1 polymer ?
#
loop_
_entity_poly.entity_id
_entity_poly.type
_entity_poly.pdbx_seq_one_letter_code
_entity_poly.pdbx_strand_id
1 'polypeptide(L)'
;NMASIIKETQSIKDAVGFMNSIDVNKFSRLISRIIQRLHLKGERTFSEEEEQKLESALSLDKQALSLVLETSAFILEQSVYHNVKPSSLQQQLESVNLNQDKAEVFAQTWASAGPELVEKLKQNIFAPKKLEYVGWQLNLLMAQSSQSKMKSPSAVLQLGLRSEDSEVHVLVNGWLVQSGPVSLLIDANPTGVCLDPEVDRHLALQ
;
A
#
# COMPACT_ATOMS: atom_id res chain seq x y z
N ASN A 1 -1.78 17.74 11.76
CA ASN A 1 -0.51 17.04 12.06
C ASN A 1 -0.16 16.18 10.85
N MET A 2 0.63 16.70 9.91
CA MET A 2 1.00 15.92 8.71
C MET A 2 2.20 15.04 9.10
N ALA A 3 2.04 13.72 9.03
CA ALA A 3 3.16 12.81 9.22
C ALA A 3 4.18 13.05 8.09
N SER A 4 5.46 13.25 8.47
CA SER A 4 6.53 13.32 7.48
C SER A 4 6.64 11.96 6.77
N ILE A 5 6.52 11.97 5.44
CA ILE A 5 6.68 10.76 4.62
C ILE A 5 8.16 10.37 4.49
N ILE A 6 9.07 11.33 4.72
CA ILE A 6 10.51 11.12 4.76
C ILE A 6 10.93 11.16 6.22
N LYS A 7 11.28 9.99 6.78
CA LYS A 7 11.90 9.92 8.11
C LYS A 7 13.38 10.18 7.95
N GLU A 8 13.92 11.10 8.73
CA GLU A 8 15.33 11.44 8.66
C GLU A 8 16.18 10.27 9.23
N THR A 9 16.76 9.47 8.34
CA THR A 9 17.71 8.38 8.66
C THR A 9 19.11 8.74 8.19
N GLN A 10 20.14 8.04 8.68
CA GLN A 10 21.51 8.27 8.22
C GLN A 10 21.66 8.03 6.70
N SER A 11 21.02 6.99 6.18
CA SER A 11 21.00 6.70 4.73
C SER A 11 20.40 7.84 3.91
N ILE A 12 19.32 8.47 4.38
CA ILE A 12 18.71 9.63 3.70
C ILE A 12 19.63 10.84 3.77
N LYS A 13 20.31 11.08 4.90
CA LYS A 13 21.29 12.18 5.01
C LYS A 13 22.45 12.02 4.03
N ASP A 14 23.02 10.82 3.96
CA ASP A 14 24.13 10.51 3.06
C ASP A 14 23.68 10.64 1.59
N ALA A 15 22.51 10.09 1.26
CA ALA A 15 21.91 10.22 -0.07
C ALA A 15 21.68 11.69 -0.45
N VAL A 16 21.13 12.50 0.46
CA VAL A 16 20.91 13.94 0.24
C VAL A 16 22.23 14.67 -0.01
N GLY A 17 23.29 14.32 0.72
CA GLY A 17 24.64 14.82 0.46
C GLY A 17 25.11 14.56 -0.97
N PHE A 18 24.94 13.33 -1.47
CA PHE A 18 25.27 12.98 -2.85
C PHE A 18 24.33 13.64 -3.87
N MET A 19 23.03 13.71 -3.60
CA MET A 19 22.07 14.37 -4.51
C MET A 19 22.37 15.85 -4.69
N ASN A 20 22.81 16.52 -3.63
CA ASN A 20 23.17 17.95 -3.66
C ASN A 20 24.45 18.24 -4.46
N SER A 21 25.35 17.27 -4.63
CA SER A 21 26.58 17.46 -5.43
C SER A 21 26.36 17.28 -6.94
N ILE A 22 25.24 16.69 -7.35
CA ILE A 22 24.91 16.44 -8.75
C ILE A 22 24.46 17.72 -9.45
N ASP A 23 24.89 17.94 -10.70
CA ASP A 23 24.36 19.00 -11.55
C ASP A 23 22.84 18.90 -11.71
N VAL A 24 22.12 20.02 -11.58
CA VAL A 24 20.65 20.04 -11.60
C VAL A 24 20.04 19.47 -12.88
N ASN A 25 20.68 19.66 -14.04
CA ASN A 25 20.15 19.16 -15.31
C ASN A 25 20.32 17.64 -15.40
N LYS A 26 21.45 17.12 -14.92
CA LYS A 26 21.67 15.67 -14.82
C LYS A 26 20.71 15.04 -13.82
N PHE A 27 20.50 15.68 -12.68
CA PHE A 27 19.57 15.25 -11.64
C PHE A 27 18.12 15.19 -12.17
N SER A 28 17.68 16.24 -12.85
CA SER A 28 16.35 16.30 -13.48
C SER A 28 16.12 15.14 -14.46
N ARG A 29 17.12 14.81 -15.29
CA ARG A 29 17.06 13.65 -16.19
C ARG A 29 17.00 12.32 -15.43
N LEU A 30 17.75 12.21 -14.34
CA LEU A 30 17.77 11.01 -13.50
C LEU A 30 16.40 10.76 -12.87
N ILE A 31 15.82 11.76 -12.19
CA ILE A 31 14.51 11.65 -11.53
C ILE A 31 13.40 11.36 -12.56
N SER A 32 13.43 12.03 -13.72
CA SER A 32 12.50 11.76 -14.82
C SER A 32 12.56 10.32 -15.31
N ARG A 33 13.75 9.72 -15.39
CA ARG A 33 13.91 8.32 -15.81
C ARG A 33 13.41 7.36 -14.73
N ILE A 34 13.70 7.63 -13.46
CA ILE A 34 13.25 6.80 -12.34
C ILE A 34 11.72 6.75 -12.29
N ILE A 35 11.04 7.91 -12.31
CA ILE A 35 9.57 7.94 -12.21
C ILE A 35 8.90 7.19 -13.38
N GLN A 36 9.48 7.26 -14.59
CA GLN A 36 8.96 6.58 -15.78
C GLN A 36 9.05 5.06 -15.67
N ARG A 37 10.06 4.53 -14.97
CA ARG A 37 10.30 3.09 -14.84
C ARG A 37 9.72 2.50 -13.55
N LEU A 38 9.31 3.33 -12.59
CA LEU A 38 8.86 2.90 -11.25
C LEU A 38 7.66 1.92 -11.26
N HIS A 39 6.84 1.94 -12.31
CA HIS A 39 5.70 1.05 -12.45
C HIS A 39 6.05 -0.39 -12.92
N LEU A 40 7.28 -0.62 -13.37
CA LEU A 40 7.75 -1.89 -13.94
C LEU A 40 8.32 -2.77 -12.83
N LYS A 41 7.48 -3.60 -12.22
CA LYS A 41 7.89 -4.52 -11.16
C LYS A 41 8.87 -5.56 -11.67
N GLY A 42 10.00 -5.73 -10.97
CA GLY A 42 11.01 -6.76 -11.28
C GLY A 42 12.00 -6.38 -12.37
N GLU A 43 11.87 -5.20 -12.97
CA GLU A 43 12.87 -4.65 -13.89
C GLU A 43 13.77 -3.65 -13.16
N ARG A 44 15.08 -3.68 -13.46
CA ARG A 44 15.99 -2.62 -13.03
C ARG A 44 15.67 -1.32 -13.77
N THR A 45 15.75 -0.18 -13.09
CA THR A 45 15.57 1.14 -13.71
C THR A 45 16.62 1.39 -14.81
N PHE A 46 17.84 0.92 -14.57
CA PHE A 46 19.01 1.06 -15.43
C PHE A 46 19.69 -0.31 -15.66
N SER A 47 20.30 -0.52 -16.84
CA SER A 47 21.18 -1.66 -17.08
C SER A 47 22.53 -1.48 -16.37
N GLU A 48 23.31 -2.55 -16.25
CA GLU A 48 24.64 -2.47 -15.63
C GLU A 48 25.61 -1.56 -16.40
N GLU A 49 25.50 -1.54 -17.74
CA GLU A 49 26.27 -0.64 -18.59
C GLU A 49 25.81 0.83 -18.48
N GLU A 50 24.51 1.06 -18.23
CA GLU A 50 23.99 2.39 -17.97
C GLU A 50 24.44 2.91 -16.60
N GLU A 51 24.43 2.06 -15.57
CA GLU A 51 24.91 2.41 -14.23
C GLU A 51 26.40 2.80 -14.26
N GLN A 52 27.26 2.04 -14.95
CA GLN A 52 28.68 2.42 -15.11
C GLN A 52 28.87 3.79 -15.77
N LYS A 53 28.03 4.12 -16.77
CA LYS A 53 28.04 5.44 -17.42
C LYS A 53 27.55 6.53 -16.46
N LEU A 54 26.53 6.24 -15.64
CA LEU A 54 26.01 7.15 -14.63
C LEU A 54 27.04 7.43 -13.53
N GLU A 55 27.77 6.42 -13.04
CA GLU A 55 28.86 6.58 -12.07
C GLU A 55 29.86 7.64 -12.57
N SER A 56 30.31 7.47 -13.82
CA SER A 56 31.24 8.42 -14.47
C SER A 56 30.62 9.80 -14.70
N ALA A 57 29.37 9.86 -15.20
CA ALA A 57 28.71 11.11 -15.56
C ALA A 57 28.28 11.96 -14.34
N LEU A 58 27.97 11.31 -13.22
CA LEU A 58 27.56 11.94 -11.97
C LEU A 58 28.74 12.10 -10.98
N SER A 59 29.90 11.51 -11.30
CA SER A 59 31.08 11.49 -10.43
C SER A 59 30.77 10.86 -9.07
N LEU A 60 30.06 9.73 -9.09
CA LEU A 60 29.69 8.94 -7.93
C LEU A 60 30.34 7.56 -8.02
N ASP A 61 30.76 7.01 -6.89
CA ASP A 61 31.07 5.58 -6.82
C ASP A 61 29.80 4.73 -6.84
N LYS A 62 29.97 3.42 -7.03
CA LYS A 62 28.88 2.45 -7.12
C LYS A 62 27.92 2.49 -5.91
N GLN A 63 28.45 2.64 -4.70
CA GLN A 63 27.62 2.64 -3.48
C GLN A 63 26.82 3.94 -3.38
N ALA A 64 27.47 5.08 -3.65
CA ALA A 64 26.82 6.38 -3.69
C ALA A 64 25.74 6.44 -4.77
N LEU A 65 26.00 5.90 -5.96
CA LEU A 65 24.99 5.81 -7.03
C LEU A 65 23.80 4.95 -6.61
N SER A 66 24.04 3.74 -6.08
CA SER A 66 22.95 2.86 -5.61
C SER A 66 22.10 3.56 -4.56
N LEU A 67 22.74 4.21 -3.59
CA LEU A 67 22.05 4.93 -2.53
C LEU A 67 21.19 6.09 -3.06
N VAL A 68 21.70 6.86 -4.02
CA VAL A 68 20.93 7.94 -4.69
C VAL A 68 19.74 7.37 -5.45
N LEU A 69 19.93 6.29 -6.21
CA LEU A 69 18.87 5.65 -7.01
C LEU A 69 17.77 5.08 -6.11
N GLU A 70 18.15 4.30 -5.09
CA GLU A 70 17.24 3.69 -4.12
C GLU A 70 16.47 4.76 -3.34
N THR A 71 17.15 5.79 -2.86
CA THR A 71 16.51 6.87 -2.09
C THR A 71 15.55 7.67 -2.98
N SER A 72 15.93 7.97 -4.22
CA SER A 72 15.07 8.69 -5.17
C SER A 72 13.82 7.88 -5.53
N ALA A 73 13.98 6.58 -5.79
CA ALA A 73 12.85 5.68 -6.03
C ALA A 73 11.95 5.60 -4.80
N PHE A 74 12.52 5.41 -3.62
CA PHE A 74 11.79 5.35 -2.35
C PHE A 74 10.96 6.63 -2.11
N ILE A 75 11.53 7.83 -2.31
CA ILE A 75 10.82 9.10 -2.17
C ILE A 75 9.59 9.15 -3.10
N LEU A 76 9.74 8.72 -4.35
CA LEU A 76 8.65 8.69 -5.32
C LEU A 76 7.59 7.63 -4.95
N GLU A 77 7.99 6.46 -4.46
CA GLU A 77 7.07 5.44 -3.95
C GLU A 77 6.26 5.95 -2.75
N GLN A 78 6.91 6.63 -1.80
CA GLN A 78 6.21 7.26 -0.67
C GLN A 78 5.24 8.34 -1.15
N SER A 79 5.61 9.10 -2.18
CA SER A 79 4.76 10.11 -2.80
C SER A 79 3.50 9.50 -3.41
N VAL A 80 3.64 8.35 -4.09
CA VAL A 80 2.51 7.55 -4.61
C VAL A 80 1.65 7.03 -3.46
N TYR A 81 2.26 6.35 -2.49
CA TYR A 81 1.56 5.66 -1.42
C TYR A 81 0.70 6.62 -0.58
N HIS A 82 1.24 7.79 -0.27
CA HIS A 82 0.56 8.82 0.51
C HIS A 82 -0.21 9.84 -0.33
N ASN A 83 -0.18 9.72 -1.67
CA ASN A 83 -0.78 10.66 -2.62
C ASN A 83 -0.44 12.13 -2.28
N VAL A 84 0.85 12.40 -2.08
CA VAL A 84 1.36 13.68 -1.57
C VAL A 84 1.20 14.77 -2.63
N LYS A 85 0.92 16.00 -2.22
CA LYS A 85 0.90 17.15 -3.14
C LYS A 85 2.33 17.59 -3.50
N PRO A 86 2.61 18.01 -4.74
CA PRO A 86 3.95 18.46 -5.16
C PRO A 86 4.61 19.49 -4.23
N SER A 87 3.85 20.50 -3.80
CA SER A 87 4.36 21.53 -2.88
C SER A 87 4.71 20.98 -1.51
N SER A 88 3.95 19.99 -1.02
CA SER A 88 4.24 19.32 0.25
C SER A 88 5.44 18.39 0.15
N LEU A 89 5.64 17.73 -1.00
CA LEU A 89 6.83 16.94 -1.27
C LEU A 89 8.09 17.82 -1.25
N GLN A 90 8.05 18.98 -1.93
CA GLN A 90 9.15 19.94 -1.92
C GLN A 90 9.54 20.37 -0.50
N GLN A 91 8.57 20.84 0.28
CA GLN A 91 8.81 21.29 1.65
C GLN A 91 9.41 20.19 2.54
N GLN A 92 8.97 18.94 2.37
CA GLN A 92 9.52 17.81 3.12
C GLN A 92 10.95 17.48 2.72
N LEU A 93 11.28 17.57 1.43
CA LEU A 93 12.65 17.38 0.95
C LEU A 93 13.60 18.50 1.42
N GLU A 94 13.13 19.74 1.40
CA GLU A 94 13.88 20.88 1.94
C GLU A 94 14.11 20.73 3.46
N SER A 95 13.14 20.17 4.19
CA SER A 95 13.27 19.93 5.64
C SER A 95 14.35 18.90 6.00
N VAL A 96 14.73 18.02 5.07
CA VAL A 96 15.86 17.09 5.20
C VAL A 96 17.15 17.62 4.55
N ASN A 97 17.21 18.92 4.27
CA ASN A 97 18.35 19.64 3.69
C ASN A 97 18.69 19.26 2.24
N LEU A 98 17.72 18.77 1.46
CA LEU A 98 17.88 18.73 0.01
C LEU A 98 17.84 20.16 -0.53
N ASN A 99 18.78 20.51 -1.42
CA ASN A 99 18.84 21.85 -1.99
C ASN A 99 17.53 22.20 -2.72
N GLN A 100 17.14 23.47 -2.66
CA GLN A 100 15.87 23.96 -3.20
C GLN A 100 15.69 23.61 -4.69
N ASP A 101 16.75 23.74 -5.50
CA ASP A 101 16.73 23.39 -6.93
C ASP A 101 16.45 21.89 -7.16
N LYS A 102 17.00 21.02 -6.30
CA LYS A 102 16.81 19.57 -6.35
C LYS A 102 15.43 19.16 -5.85
N ALA A 103 14.95 19.79 -4.79
CA ALA A 103 13.61 19.58 -4.25
C ALA A 103 12.54 20.03 -5.26
N GLU A 104 12.76 21.14 -5.95
CA GLU A 104 11.89 21.62 -7.02
C GLU A 104 11.83 20.64 -8.19
N VAL A 105 12.97 20.05 -8.59
CA VAL A 105 12.99 18.99 -9.62
C VAL A 105 12.07 17.82 -9.25
N PHE A 106 12.13 17.33 -8.00
CA PHE A 106 11.20 16.28 -7.55
C PHE A 106 9.75 16.74 -7.62
N ALA A 107 9.44 17.94 -7.15
CA ALA A 107 8.09 18.47 -7.14
C ALA A 107 7.52 18.64 -8.55
N GLN A 108 8.28 19.21 -9.48
CA GLN A 108 7.87 19.38 -10.87
C GLN A 108 7.70 18.03 -11.59
N THR A 109 8.62 17.10 -11.38
CA THR A 109 8.53 15.75 -11.96
C THR A 109 7.32 15.00 -11.41
N TRP A 110 7.07 15.12 -10.10
CA TRP A 110 5.88 14.55 -9.46
C TRP A 110 4.58 15.21 -9.93
N ALA A 111 4.56 16.53 -10.09
CA ALA A 111 3.38 17.26 -10.58
C ALA A 111 2.99 16.84 -12.01
N SER A 112 3.98 16.56 -12.85
CA SER A 112 3.77 16.21 -14.27
C SER A 112 3.47 14.73 -14.49
N ALA A 113 4.24 13.82 -13.90
CA ALA A 113 4.13 12.38 -14.17
C ALA A 113 3.54 11.57 -13.00
N GLY A 114 3.44 12.15 -11.80
CA GLY A 114 2.92 11.49 -10.60
C GLY A 114 1.48 11.00 -10.71
N PRO A 115 0.51 11.82 -11.19
CA PRO A 115 -0.88 11.37 -11.34
C PRO A 115 -1.03 10.13 -12.23
N GLU A 116 -0.36 10.11 -13.39
CA GLU A 116 -0.35 8.97 -14.30
C GLU A 116 0.30 7.74 -13.66
N LEU A 117 1.41 7.93 -12.93
CA LEU A 117 2.08 6.85 -12.21
C LEU A 117 1.17 6.25 -11.13
N VAL A 118 0.43 7.08 -10.37
CA VAL A 118 -0.55 6.61 -9.37
C VAL A 118 -1.64 5.77 -10.04
N GLU A 119 -2.13 6.18 -11.20
CA GLU A 119 -3.13 5.41 -11.96
C GLU A 119 -2.56 4.08 -12.45
N LYS A 120 -1.37 4.08 -13.08
CA LYS A 120 -0.68 2.85 -13.51
C LYS A 120 -0.43 1.90 -12.35
N LEU A 121 0.01 2.40 -11.20
CA LEU A 121 0.25 1.59 -10.02
C LEU A 121 -1.05 1.10 -9.37
N LYS A 122 -2.14 1.88 -9.39
CA LYS A 122 -3.45 1.35 -8.98
C LYS A 122 -3.89 0.20 -9.89
N GLN A 123 -3.64 0.29 -11.19
CA GLN A 123 -3.95 -0.78 -12.14
C GLN A 123 -3.02 -2.00 -11.96
N ASN A 124 -1.72 -1.81 -11.71
CA ASN A 124 -0.71 -2.88 -11.57
C ASN A 124 -0.57 -3.49 -10.17
N ILE A 125 -0.91 -2.75 -9.11
CA ILE A 125 -0.76 -3.19 -7.70
C ILE A 125 -2.09 -3.66 -7.13
N PHE A 126 -3.21 -2.98 -7.46
CA PHE A 126 -4.54 -3.38 -7.00
C PHE A 126 -5.23 -4.31 -8.01
N ALA A 127 -4.58 -5.47 -8.14
CA ALA A 127 -5.16 -6.81 -8.21
C ALA A 127 -5.45 -7.46 -9.58
N PRO A 128 -5.23 -8.80 -9.67
CA PRO A 128 -5.92 -9.65 -10.64
C PRO A 128 -7.43 -9.70 -10.40
N LYS A 129 -7.95 -9.17 -9.28
CA LYS A 129 -9.37 -9.12 -8.89
C LYS A 129 -9.80 -7.72 -8.43
N LYS A 130 -10.46 -6.96 -9.29
CA LYS A 130 -10.99 -5.61 -9.04
C LYS A 130 -12.34 -5.68 -8.31
N LEU A 131 -12.51 -4.95 -7.20
CA LEU A 131 -13.81 -4.84 -6.52
C LEU A 131 -14.79 -4.05 -7.40
N GLU A 132 -15.84 -4.72 -7.86
CA GLU A 132 -16.88 -4.18 -8.72
C GLU A 132 -18.09 -3.70 -7.92
N TYR A 133 -18.47 -4.45 -6.88
CA TYR A 133 -19.63 -4.14 -6.07
C TYR A 133 -19.42 -4.51 -4.60
N VAL A 134 -20.05 -3.72 -3.72
CA VAL A 134 -20.17 -4.00 -2.29
C VAL A 134 -21.65 -4.02 -1.93
N GLY A 135 -22.15 -5.19 -1.59
CA GLY A 135 -23.48 -5.37 -0.99
C GLY A 135 -23.34 -5.54 0.50
N TRP A 136 -24.24 -4.95 1.26
CA TRP A 136 -24.30 -5.17 2.71
C TRP A 136 -25.75 -5.43 3.12
N GLN A 137 -25.92 -6.33 4.09
CA GLN A 137 -27.20 -6.61 4.72
C GLN A 137 -27.01 -6.76 6.22
N LEU A 138 -27.81 -6.05 7.00
CA LEU A 138 -27.82 -6.17 8.46
C LEU A 138 -29.15 -6.78 8.91
N ASN A 139 -29.07 -7.94 9.55
CA ASN A 139 -30.21 -8.64 10.13
C ASN A 139 -30.22 -8.38 11.65
N LEU A 140 -31.31 -7.76 12.12
CA LEU A 140 -31.53 -7.50 13.54
C LEU A 140 -32.73 -8.32 14.01
N LEU A 141 -32.47 -9.36 14.80
CA LEU A 141 -33.51 -10.04 15.57
C LEU A 141 -33.69 -9.31 16.90
N MET A 142 -34.80 -8.59 17.01
CA MET A 142 -35.17 -7.89 18.24
C MET A 142 -35.97 -8.84 19.13
N ALA A 143 -35.52 -9.04 20.36
CA ALA A 143 -36.27 -9.84 21.33
C ALA A 143 -37.60 -9.16 21.72
N GLN A 144 -38.67 -9.93 21.81
CA GLN A 144 -39.96 -9.47 22.33
C GLN A 144 -39.90 -9.31 23.87
N SER A 145 -40.79 -8.46 24.40
CA SER A 145 -40.72 -7.89 25.76
C SER A 145 -40.66 -8.89 26.93
N SER A 146 -40.90 -10.18 26.71
CA SER A 146 -40.87 -11.22 27.75
C SER A 146 -39.54 -11.99 27.86
N GLN A 147 -38.58 -11.81 26.94
CA GLN A 147 -37.24 -12.44 27.03
C GLN A 147 -36.13 -11.44 26.66
N SER A 148 -35.69 -10.64 27.62
CA SER A 148 -34.87 -9.43 27.37
C SER A 148 -33.36 -9.65 27.22
N LYS A 149 -32.87 -10.83 26.81
CA LYS A 149 -31.43 -11.09 26.63
C LYS A 149 -31.12 -11.97 25.41
N MET A 150 -31.49 -11.52 24.21
CA MET A 150 -30.76 -11.92 23.01
C MET A 150 -30.85 -10.83 21.96
N LYS A 151 -29.71 -10.22 21.64
CA LYS A 151 -29.53 -9.37 20.48
C LYS A 151 -28.41 -10.02 19.68
N SER A 152 -28.76 -10.74 18.62
CA SER A 152 -27.78 -11.34 17.72
C SER A 152 -27.82 -10.56 16.41
N PRO A 153 -27.16 -9.38 16.33
CA PRO A 153 -27.02 -8.68 15.06
C PRO A 153 -26.14 -9.53 14.16
N SER A 154 -26.60 -9.78 12.94
CA SER A 154 -25.81 -10.46 11.91
C SER A 154 -25.66 -9.53 10.72
N ALA A 155 -24.42 -9.32 10.26
CA ALA A 155 -24.14 -8.57 9.07
C ALA A 155 -23.53 -9.48 8.00
N VAL A 156 -24.03 -9.38 6.78
CA VAL A 156 -23.47 -10.03 5.60
C VAL A 156 -22.85 -8.96 4.72
N LEU A 157 -21.57 -9.11 4.42
CA LEU A 157 -20.87 -8.30 3.43
C LEU A 157 -20.62 -9.15 2.18
N GLN A 158 -21.11 -8.68 1.04
CA GLN A 158 -20.93 -9.29 -0.27
C GLN A 158 -19.95 -8.43 -1.06
N LEU A 159 -18.80 -9.01 -1.40
CA LEU A 159 -17.77 -8.34 -2.19
C LEU A 159 -17.75 -8.98 -3.59
N GLY A 160 -18.27 -8.25 -4.57
CA GLY A 160 -18.22 -8.64 -5.97
C GLY A 160 -16.85 -8.30 -6.54
N LEU A 161 -16.04 -9.32 -6.86
CA LEU A 161 -14.69 -9.15 -7.41
C LEU A 161 -14.66 -9.61 -8.89
N ARG A 162 -14.20 -8.75 -9.79
CA ARG A 162 -13.96 -9.05 -11.22
C ARG A 162 -12.51 -9.47 -11.43
N SER A 163 -12.29 -10.70 -11.90
CA SER A 163 -10.97 -11.22 -12.27
C SER A 163 -10.73 -11.07 -13.77
N GLU A 164 -9.56 -10.59 -14.21
CA GLU A 164 -9.21 -10.61 -15.65
C GLU A 164 -8.63 -11.95 -16.08
N ASP A 165 -8.07 -12.73 -15.14
CA ASP A 165 -7.76 -14.14 -15.33
C ASP A 165 -8.96 -14.98 -14.92
N SER A 166 -9.61 -15.57 -15.92
CA SER A 166 -10.60 -16.62 -15.74
C SER A 166 -9.88 -17.93 -15.38
N GLU A 167 -10.44 -18.65 -14.41
CA GLU A 167 -10.03 -19.97 -13.87
C GLU A 167 -9.10 -19.92 -12.64
N VAL A 168 -9.75 -19.73 -11.49
CA VAL A 168 -9.20 -20.15 -10.19
C VAL A 168 -10.01 -21.36 -9.73
N HIS A 169 -9.45 -22.56 -9.93
CA HIS A 169 -9.96 -23.78 -9.29
C HIS A 169 -9.68 -23.71 -7.78
N VAL A 170 -10.74 -23.78 -6.97
CA VAL A 170 -10.61 -23.95 -5.52
C VAL A 170 -11.06 -25.37 -5.18
N LEU A 171 -10.13 -26.17 -4.64
CA LEU A 171 -10.44 -27.48 -4.10
C LEU A 171 -10.91 -27.32 -2.65
N VAL A 172 -12.12 -27.79 -2.37
CA VAL A 172 -12.60 -28.03 -1.00
C VAL A 172 -13.08 -29.47 -0.92
N ASN A 173 -12.45 -30.27 -0.06
CA ASN A 173 -12.80 -31.66 0.27
C ASN A 173 -13.00 -32.60 -0.94
N GLY A 174 -12.17 -32.48 -1.98
CA GLY A 174 -12.12 -33.46 -3.07
C GLY A 174 -13.27 -33.40 -4.08
N TRP A 175 -14.08 -32.34 -4.09
CA TRP A 175 -15.11 -32.11 -5.12
C TRP A 175 -14.93 -30.76 -5.82
N LEU A 176 -15.22 -30.75 -7.12
CA LEU A 176 -15.09 -29.59 -8.01
C LEU A 176 -16.38 -28.75 -7.91
N VAL A 177 -16.31 -27.60 -7.25
CA VAL A 177 -17.45 -26.67 -7.13
C VAL A 177 -17.20 -25.46 -8.02
N GLN A 178 -18.14 -25.20 -8.93
CA GLN A 178 -18.14 -24.03 -9.81
C GLN A 178 -18.34 -22.74 -8.99
N SER A 179 -17.54 -21.73 -9.29
CA SER A 179 -17.36 -20.51 -8.51
C SER A 179 -18.63 -19.64 -8.42
N GLY A 180 -19.14 -19.47 -7.19
CA GLY A 180 -20.11 -18.43 -6.80
C GLY A 180 -19.49 -17.38 -5.87
N PRO A 181 -20.20 -16.27 -5.57
CA PRO A 181 -19.68 -15.17 -4.77
C PRO A 181 -19.31 -15.61 -3.35
N VAL A 182 -18.11 -15.24 -2.91
CA VAL A 182 -17.62 -15.50 -1.55
C VAL A 182 -18.40 -14.63 -0.57
N SER A 183 -19.14 -15.25 0.34
CA SER A 183 -19.84 -14.56 1.43
C SER A 183 -19.02 -14.68 2.71
N LEU A 184 -18.69 -13.54 3.33
CA LEU A 184 -18.03 -13.49 4.64
C LEU A 184 -19.09 -13.20 5.71
N LEU A 185 -19.30 -14.16 6.62
CA LEU A 185 -20.16 -14.00 7.79
C LEU A 185 -19.30 -13.45 8.94
N ILE A 186 -19.62 -12.26 9.44
CA ILE A 186 -18.94 -11.68 10.60
C ILE A 186 -19.90 -11.78 11.79
N ASP A 187 -19.63 -12.72 12.70
CA ASP A 187 -20.30 -12.81 14.00
C ASP A 187 -19.62 -11.88 15.01
N ALA A 188 -20.39 -10.91 15.51
CA ALA A 188 -19.94 -10.04 16.60
C ALA A 188 -20.38 -10.62 17.94
N ASN A 189 -19.63 -11.58 18.49
CA ASN A 189 -19.72 -11.91 19.92
C ASN A 189 -18.39 -11.60 20.63
N PRO A 190 -18.29 -10.49 21.38
CA PRO A 190 -17.12 -10.16 22.15
C PRO A 190 -17.38 -10.40 23.63
N THR A 191 -17.40 -11.65 24.10
CA THR A 191 -17.09 -11.96 25.52
C THR A 191 -16.98 -13.47 25.75
N GLY A 192 -15.82 -13.88 26.26
CA GLY A 192 -15.73 -14.71 27.46
C GLY A 192 -16.03 -16.19 27.32
N VAL A 193 -14.96 -16.98 27.39
CA VAL A 193 -14.97 -18.31 28.00
C VAL A 193 -15.62 -18.19 29.39
N CYS A 194 -16.74 -18.86 29.61
CA CYS A 194 -17.21 -19.24 30.94
C CYS A 194 -17.21 -20.77 31.01
N LEU A 195 -16.15 -21.30 31.60
CA LEU A 195 -16.18 -22.61 32.25
C LEU A 195 -16.76 -22.44 33.66
N ASP A 196 -17.59 -23.42 34.04
CA ASP A 196 -17.91 -23.90 35.39
C ASP A 196 -18.86 -23.09 36.32
N PRO A 197 -19.41 -23.67 37.42
CA PRO A 197 -19.66 -25.09 37.79
C PRO A 197 -21.05 -25.32 38.44
N GLU A 198 -21.76 -26.42 38.19
CA GLU A 198 -22.50 -27.15 39.26
C GLU A 198 -23.01 -28.51 38.76
N VAL A 199 -22.30 -29.53 39.22
CA VAL A 199 -22.76 -30.91 39.34
C VAL A 199 -23.71 -30.98 40.53
N ASP A 200 -24.78 -31.77 40.37
CA ASP A 200 -25.64 -32.36 41.39
C ASP A 200 -26.59 -31.47 42.21
N ARG A 201 -27.90 -31.64 41.94
CA ARG A 201 -28.82 -32.12 42.97
C ARG A 201 -30.01 -32.86 42.35
N HIS A 202 -29.96 -34.17 42.53
CA HIS A 202 -31.02 -35.16 42.36
C HIS A 202 -32.32 -34.82 43.15
N LEU A 203 -33.46 -35.24 42.58
CA LEU A 203 -34.73 -35.62 43.22
C LEU A 203 -35.62 -34.54 43.88
N ALA A 204 -36.77 -34.26 43.27
CA ALA A 204 -38.07 -34.15 43.97
C ALA A 204 -39.26 -34.09 42.98
N LEU A 205 -39.96 -35.22 42.86
CA LEU A 205 -41.43 -35.36 42.74
C LEU A 205 -42.25 -34.11 42.37
N GLN A 206 -42.81 -34.08 41.15
CA GLN A 206 -44.26 -34.07 40.85
C GLN A 206 -44.50 -34.06 39.34
#